data_AF-A0A485L9K0-F1
#
_entry.id   AF-A0A485L9K0-F1
#
_cell.length_a   1.000
_cell.length_b   1.000
_cell.length_c   1.000
_cell.angle_alpha   90.00
_cell.angle_beta   90.00
_cell.angle_gamma   90.00
#
_symmetry.space_group_name_H-M   'P 1'
#
loop_
_entity.id
_entity.type
_entity.pdbx_description
1 polymer ?
#
loop_
_entity_poly.entity_id
_entity_poly.type
_entity_poly.pdbx_seq_one_letter_code
_entity_poly.pdbx_strand_id
1 'polypeptide(L)'
;MQAVVDGARAHPDVVKAVFVGNEELLTGKWDQDFVIGHVRRMKQMLRDAGLGYIKVGAVQTDGSWFGGWDLAQECDIMGVNIHPYFGGSPDKPMDDLVARWDGVYSWYGDKLVLTEIGWPTEGTPLNGHVPSMETAKQLYADVAAWAAAGNGGEAPAYFMYNDNPTKEDFEKSFGLAWANGEWKWDFSSVDPPSPPNDEVANIVFVNTPNDYVLAAADDRSVEFHPRQGDDWRDDESSKWTIRGSLLVTRDGNTDLCLDAPEAKRGGYVHLWPCDENNNNQKWQYDGSVPTLRHAVHRGLCLDMDNPTGGAPVLYTCGDDFPLQKLEWWQA
;
A
#
# COMPACT_ATOMS: atom_id res chain seq x y z
N MET A 1 21.89 3.70 -27.02
CA MET A 1 22.11 5.14 -27.29
C MET A 1 22.00 5.51 -28.76
N GLN A 2 22.78 4.93 -29.70
CA GLN A 2 22.62 5.28 -31.13
C GLN A 2 21.20 5.02 -31.65
N ALA A 3 20.60 3.89 -31.29
CA ALA A 3 19.20 3.60 -31.61
C ALA A 3 18.20 4.66 -31.09
N VAL A 4 18.50 5.32 -29.96
CA VAL A 4 17.68 6.42 -29.42
C VAL A 4 17.78 7.65 -30.34
N VAL A 5 18.99 8.00 -30.78
CA VAL A 5 19.20 9.10 -31.74
C VAL A 5 18.49 8.80 -33.05
N ASP A 6 18.64 7.59 -33.58
CA ASP A 6 18.05 7.20 -34.85
C ASP A 6 16.52 7.21 -34.78
N GLY A 7 15.94 6.68 -33.71
CA GLY A 7 14.49 6.70 -33.47
C GLY A 7 13.95 8.12 -33.28
N ALA A 8 14.62 8.96 -32.50
CA ALA A 8 14.22 10.35 -32.30
C ALA A 8 14.36 11.19 -33.59
N ARG A 9 15.36 10.92 -34.44
CA ARG A 9 15.46 11.56 -35.75
C ARG A 9 14.36 11.16 -36.71
N ALA A 10 13.97 9.89 -36.70
CA ALA A 10 12.86 9.40 -37.51
C ALA A 10 11.51 9.98 -37.05
N HIS A 11 11.41 10.35 -35.77
CA HIS A 11 10.18 10.83 -35.12
C HIS A 11 10.45 12.01 -34.16
N PRO A 12 10.84 13.19 -34.67
CA PRO A 12 11.37 14.29 -33.85
C PRO A 12 10.37 14.85 -32.84
N ASP A 13 9.07 14.75 -33.10
CA ASP A 13 8.03 15.31 -32.24
C ASP A 13 7.40 14.27 -31.29
N VAL A 14 7.93 13.04 -31.26
CA VAL A 14 7.33 11.92 -30.50
C VAL A 14 8.06 11.65 -29.19
N VAL A 15 9.40 11.76 -29.18
CA VAL A 15 10.21 11.44 -28.00
C VAL A 15 10.30 12.65 -27.07
N LYS A 16 9.59 12.59 -25.94
CA LYS A 16 9.61 13.65 -24.93
C LYS A 16 10.84 13.61 -24.03
N ALA A 17 11.24 12.40 -23.63
CA ALA A 17 12.31 12.18 -22.68
C ALA A 17 13.03 10.86 -22.97
N VAL A 18 14.29 10.78 -22.52
CA VAL A 18 15.11 9.57 -22.55
C VAL A 18 15.62 9.31 -21.14
N PHE A 19 15.18 8.21 -20.54
CA PHE A 19 15.79 7.69 -19.32
C PHE A 19 16.93 6.74 -19.68
N VAL A 20 18.10 6.97 -19.08
CA VAL A 20 19.31 6.20 -19.27
C VAL A 20 19.53 5.36 -18.03
N GLY A 21 19.11 4.09 -18.12
CA GLY A 21 19.17 3.13 -17.02
C GLY A 21 17.85 2.97 -16.26
N ASN A 22 17.71 1.85 -15.57
CA ASN A 22 16.60 1.51 -14.68
C ASN A 22 17.16 0.87 -13.40
N GLU A 23 17.21 1.64 -12.31
CA GLU A 23 17.57 1.18 -10.95
C GLU A 23 19.02 0.71 -10.78
N GLU A 24 19.97 1.22 -11.56
CA GLU A 24 21.38 0.83 -11.47
C GLU A 24 21.99 0.99 -10.07
N LEU A 25 21.50 1.93 -9.26
CA LEU A 25 22.00 2.18 -7.91
C LEU A 25 21.45 1.20 -6.86
N LEU A 26 20.36 0.48 -7.16
CA LEU A 26 19.62 -0.31 -6.17
C LEU A 26 20.47 -1.40 -5.51
N THR A 27 21.27 -2.11 -6.30
CA THR A 27 22.10 -3.23 -5.81
C THR A 27 23.49 -2.79 -5.36
N GLY A 28 23.85 -1.51 -5.52
CA GLY A 28 25.20 -1.00 -5.30
C GLY A 28 26.25 -1.55 -6.29
N LYS A 29 25.85 -2.32 -7.30
CA LYS A 29 26.74 -2.84 -8.35
C LYS A 29 27.34 -1.70 -9.19
N TRP A 30 26.57 -0.65 -9.41
CA TRP A 30 26.98 0.57 -10.10
C TRP A 30 26.77 1.77 -9.18
N ASP A 31 27.62 2.77 -9.33
CA ASP A 31 27.51 4.04 -8.62
C ASP A 31 26.91 5.13 -9.51
N GLN A 32 26.68 6.31 -8.93
CA GLN A 32 26.15 7.44 -9.66
C GLN A 32 27.08 7.92 -10.77
N ASP A 33 28.40 7.82 -10.62
CA ASP A 33 29.37 8.25 -11.64
C ASP A 33 29.25 7.44 -12.92
N PHE A 34 29.02 6.12 -12.79
CA PHE A 34 28.72 5.26 -13.92
C PHE A 34 27.50 5.76 -14.70
N VAL A 35 26.40 6.07 -14.01
CA VAL A 35 25.15 6.52 -14.65
C VAL A 35 25.31 7.93 -15.23
N ILE A 36 25.96 8.85 -14.49
CA ILE A 36 26.27 10.22 -14.93
C ILE A 36 27.03 10.22 -16.25
N GLY A 37 28.05 9.36 -16.38
CA GLY A 37 28.81 9.22 -17.64
C GLY A 37 27.91 8.88 -18.82
N HIS A 38 26.93 8.01 -18.62
CA HIS A 38 25.97 7.60 -19.65
C HIS A 38 24.93 8.70 -19.94
N VAL A 39 24.40 9.37 -18.91
CA VAL A 39 23.49 10.52 -19.08
C VAL A 39 24.16 11.63 -19.88
N ARG A 40 25.38 12.05 -19.49
CA ARG A 40 26.14 13.08 -20.20
C ARG A 40 26.43 12.70 -21.64
N ARG A 41 26.77 11.44 -21.89
CA ARG A 41 26.99 10.92 -23.25
C ARG A 41 25.72 10.99 -24.09
N MET A 42 24.57 10.56 -23.55
CA MET A 42 23.30 10.61 -24.27
C MET A 42 22.89 12.05 -24.58
N LYS A 43 23.02 12.96 -23.60
CA LYS A 43 22.80 14.41 -23.79
C LYS A 43 23.66 14.97 -24.93
N GLN A 44 24.95 14.62 -24.97
CA GLN A 44 25.85 15.08 -26.02
C GLN A 44 25.44 14.54 -27.40
N MET A 45 25.15 13.24 -27.49
CA MET A 45 24.72 12.62 -28.76
C MET A 45 23.43 13.25 -29.32
N LEU A 46 22.47 13.59 -28.45
CA LEU A 46 21.25 14.27 -28.87
C LEU A 46 21.53 15.70 -29.33
N ARG A 47 22.37 16.45 -28.61
CA ARG A 47 22.78 17.81 -29.05
C ARG A 47 23.46 17.81 -30.41
N ASP A 48 24.44 16.92 -30.60
CA ASP A 48 25.16 16.78 -31.88
C ASP A 48 24.22 16.39 -33.03
N ALA A 49 23.11 15.73 -32.71
CA ALA A 49 22.09 15.34 -33.66
C ALA A 49 21.04 16.43 -33.96
N GLY A 50 21.11 17.60 -33.31
CA GLY A 50 20.08 18.65 -33.41
C GLY A 50 18.83 18.38 -32.57
N LEU A 51 18.89 17.42 -31.65
CA LEU A 51 17.78 16.94 -30.81
C LEU A 51 17.95 17.33 -29.34
N GLY A 52 18.70 18.41 -29.06
CA GLY A 52 19.04 18.83 -27.69
C GLY A 52 17.86 19.29 -26.82
N TYR A 53 16.65 19.36 -27.39
CA TYR A 53 15.42 19.68 -26.66
C TYR A 53 14.83 18.47 -25.91
N ILE A 54 15.26 17.25 -26.25
CA ILE A 54 14.80 16.02 -25.59
C ILE A 54 15.43 15.94 -24.21
N LYS A 55 14.60 15.90 -23.16
CA LYS A 55 15.05 15.79 -21.76
C LYS A 55 15.77 14.45 -21.56
N VAL A 56 16.89 14.45 -20.84
CA VAL A 56 17.61 13.22 -20.50
C VAL A 56 17.72 13.05 -18.99
N GLY A 57 17.40 11.85 -18.53
CA GLY A 57 17.37 11.47 -17.13
C GLY A 57 17.89 10.06 -16.88
N ALA A 58 17.63 9.57 -15.67
CA ALA A 58 17.73 8.18 -15.29
C ALA A 58 16.49 7.79 -14.47
N VAL A 59 16.22 6.48 -14.36
CA VAL A 59 15.19 5.95 -13.46
C VAL A 59 15.86 5.26 -12.28
N GLN A 60 15.42 5.54 -11.05
CA GLN A 60 15.85 4.84 -9.84
C GLN A 60 14.65 4.59 -8.93
N THR A 61 14.82 3.75 -7.90
CA THR A 61 13.83 3.71 -6.81
C THR A 61 13.87 5.00 -5.98
N ASP A 62 12.79 5.31 -5.28
CA ASP A 62 12.72 6.41 -4.32
C ASP A 62 13.85 6.34 -3.27
N GLY A 63 14.13 5.15 -2.75
CA GLY A 63 15.24 4.93 -1.82
C GLY A 63 16.62 5.18 -2.44
N SER A 64 16.84 4.72 -3.68
CA SER A 64 18.09 4.95 -4.41
C SER A 64 18.34 6.42 -4.72
N TRP A 65 17.29 7.22 -4.91
CA TRP A 65 17.43 8.66 -5.09
C TRP A 65 17.97 9.37 -3.85
N PHE A 66 17.82 8.83 -2.64
CA PHE A 66 18.47 9.40 -1.45
C PHE A 66 20.01 9.33 -1.48
N GLY A 67 20.59 8.46 -2.31
CA GLY A 67 22.04 8.37 -2.54
C GLY A 67 22.51 8.95 -3.89
N GLY A 68 21.58 9.38 -4.75
CA GLY A 68 21.83 9.75 -6.14
C GLY A 68 21.93 11.26 -6.40
N TRP A 69 22.37 12.06 -5.43
CA TRP A 69 22.32 13.53 -5.49
C TRP A 69 23.06 14.12 -6.70
N ASP A 70 24.28 13.65 -6.99
CA ASP A 70 25.04 14.20 -8.12
C ASP A 70 24.41 13.78 -9.46
N LEU A 71 23.87 12.56 -9.52
CA LEU A 71 23.10 12.11 -10.68
C LEU A 71 21.84 12.97 -10.90
N ALA A 72 21.12 13.32 -9.83
CA ALA A 72 19.93 14.16 -9.91
C ALA A 72 20.24 15.57 -10.43
N GLN A 73 21.42 16.12 -10.12
CA GLN A 73 21.87 17.40 -10.68
C GLN A 73 22.14 17.32 -12.19
N GLU A 74 22.60 16.16 -12.67
CA GLU A 74 22.87 15.91 -14.08
C GLU A 74 21.60 15.59 -14.89
N CYS A 75 20.48 15.27 -14.25
CA CYS A 75 19.22 14.90 -14.91
C CYS A 75 18.35 16.13 -15.24
N ASP A 76 17.78 16.17 -16.45
CA ASP A 76 16.73 17.12 -16.84
C ASP A 76 15.34 16.66 -16.35
N ILE A 77 15.19 15.35 -16.16
CA ILE A 77 13.99 14.63 -15.75
C ILE A 77 14.43 13.40 -14.96
N MET A 78 13.66 12.97 -13.98
CA MET A 78 14.03 11.92 -13.05
C MET A 78 12.89 10.92 -12.95
N GLY A 79 13.13 9.67 -13.36
CA GLY A 79 12.15 8.60 -13.20
C GLY A 79 12.25 8.04 -11.79
N VAL A 80 11.11 7.80 -11.16
CA VAL A 80 11.05 7.12 -9.87
C VAL A 80 10.16 5.89 -9.97
N ASN A 81 10.71 4.74 -9.57
CA ASN A 81 9.96 3.50 -9.41
C ASN A 81 9.56 3.37 -7.94
N ILE A 82 8.27 3.24 -7.69
CA ILE A 82 7.72 3.06 -6.35
C ILE A 82 6.76 1.88 -6.41
N HIS A 83 7.15 0.77 -5.80
CA HIS A 83 6.32 -0.41 -5.66
C HIS A 83 6.11 -0.70 -4.17
N PRO A 84 4.96 -0.31 -3.61
CA PRO A 84 4.60 -0.61 -2.21
C PRO A 84 4.72 -2.09 -1.88
N TYR A 85 4.38 -2.96 -2.84
CA TYR A 85 4.46 -4.41 -2.71
C TYR A 85 5.82 -4.93 -2.20
N PHE A 86 6.94 -4.37 -2.68
CA PHE A 86 8.29 -4.78 -2.24
C PHE A 86 8.74 -4.15 -0.92
N GLY A 87 7.98 -3.17 -0.41
CA GLY A 87 8.22 -2.55 0.88
C GLY A 87 7.74 -3.43 2.04
N GLY A 88 7.58 -2.80 3.20
CA GLY A 88 6.99 -3.43 4.39
C GLY A 88 6.13 -2.46 5.19
N SER A 89 5.59 -1.42 4.53
CA SER A 89 4.66 -0.48 5.16
C SER A 89 3.35 -1.20 5.48
N PRO A 90 2.77 -1.03 6.67
CA PRO A 90 1.43 -1.57 6.95
C PRO A 90 0.32 -0.75 6.26
N ASP A 91 0.65 0.39 5.67
CA ASP A 91 -0.31 1.29 5.04
C ASP A 91 -0.90 0.69 3.76
N LYS A 92 -2.05 1.23 3.33
CA LYS A 92 -2.62 0.85 2.04
C LYS A 92 -1.62 1.16 0.92
N PRO A 93 -1.58 0.38 -0.18
CA PRO A 93 -0.59 0.58 -1.24
C PRO A 93 -0.60 2.00 -1.82
N MET A 94 -1.78 2.63 -1.96
CA MET A 94 -1.87 4.01 -2.43
C MET A 94 -1.30 5.01 -1.41
N ASP A 95 -1.58 4.82 -0.11
CA ASP A 95 -1.08 5.71 0.95
C ASP A 95 0.46 5.62 1.05
N ASP A 96 1.03 4.41 0.96
CA ASP A 96 2.48 4.20 0.88
C ASP A 96 3.08 4.87 -0.36
N LEU A 97 2.44 4.73 -1.53
CA LEU A 97 2.87 5.41 -2.75
C LEU A 97 2.91 6.93 -2.55
N VAL A 98 1.84 7.54 -2.03
CA VAL A 98 1.77 8.99 -1.82
C VAL A 98 2.83 9.44 -0.83
N ALA A 99 2.98 8.74 0.31
CA ALA A 99 3.98 9.09 1.31
C ALA A 99 5.40 9.04 0.76
N ARG A 100 5.74 7.99 0.01
CA ARG A 100 7.06 7.81 -0.62
C ARG A 100 7.29 8.81 -1.74
N TRP A 101 6.27 9.07 -2.57
CA TRP A 101 6.29 10.10 -3.61
C TRP A 101 6.55 11.49 -3.00
N ASP A 102 5.75 11.91 -2.02
CA ASP A 102 5.90 13.21 -1.35
C ASP A 102 7.28 13.32 -0.68
N GLY A 103 7.77 12.22 -0.12
CA GLY A 103 9.12 12.07 0.40
C GLY A 103 10.16 12.46 -0.63
N VAL A 104 10.22 11.79 -1.79
CA VAL A 104 11.21 12.10 -2.84
C VAL A 104 10.95 13.45 -3.53
N TYR A 105 9.69 13.83 -3.70
CA TYR A 105 9.27 15.09 -4.32
C TYR A 105 9.71 16.30 -3.52
N SER A 106 9.72 16.22 -2.18
CA SER A 106 10.19 17.31 -1.33
C SER A 106 11.65 17.72 -1.58
N TRP A 107 12.46 16.84 -2.18
CA TRP A 107 13.87 17.12 -2.50
C TRP A 107 14.08 17.54 -3.96
N TYR A 108 13.32 16.95 -4.88
CA TYR A 108 13.60 17.05 -6.32
C TYR A 108 12.53 17.80 -7.12
N GLY A 109 11.34 17.99 -6.55
CA GLY A 109 10.23 18.72 -7.15
C GLY A 109 9.86 18.24 -8.55
N ASP A 110 9.59 19.20 -9.44
CA ASP A 110 9.00 19.00 -10.77
C ASP A 110 9.86 18.19 -11.76
N LYS A 111 11.08 17.78 -11.39
CA LYS A 111 11.88 16.87 -12.21
C LYS A 111 11.31 15.46 -12.23
N LEU A 112 10.56 15.06 -11.20
CA LEU A 112 10.13 13.69 -11.00
C LEU A 112 9.00 13.27 -11.95
N VAL A 113 9.06 12.01 -12.36
CA VAL A 113 7.98 11.29 -13.04
C VAL A 113 7.89 9.89 -12.43
N LEU A 114 6.69 9.47 -12.02
CA LEU A 114 6.45 8.09 -11.57
C LEU A 114 6.54 7.17 -12.79
N THR A 115 7.59 6.35 -12.86
CA THR A 115 7.88 5.52 -14.03
C THR A 115 7.40 4.09 -13.89
N GLU A 116 7.31 3.57 -12.66
CA GLU A 116 6.74 2.26 -12.40
C GLU A 116 6.03 2.25 -11.04
N ILE A 117 4.80 1.73 -11.05
CA ILE A 117 3.96 1.38 -9.91
C ILE A 117 3.09 0.20 -10.32
N GLY A 118 2.84 -0.73 -9.40
CA GLY A 118 1.93 -1.85 -9.66
C GLY A 118 1.79 -2.76 -8.46
N TRP A 119 0.83 -3.68 -8.56
CA TRP A 119 0.60 -4.74 -7.58
C TRP A 119 0.32 -6.05 -8.32
N PRO A 120 0.94 -7.18 -7.90
CA PRO A 120 0.71 -8.47 -8.53
C PRO A 120 -0.68 -9.02 -8.19
N THR A 121 -1.35 -9.65 -9.16
CA THR A 121 -2.65 -10.28 -8.93
C THR A 121 -2.55 -11.67 -8.29
N GLU A 122 -1.37 -12.29 -8.34
CA GLU A 122 -1.07 -13.61 -7.78
C GLU A 122 0.42 -13.74 -7.42
N GLY A 123 0.78 -14.66 -6.53
CA GLY A 123 2.17 -14.98 -6.17
C GLY A 123 2.41 -15.04 -4.67
N THR A 124 3.66 -15.18 -4.26
CA THR A 124 4.07 -15.27 -2.85
C THR A 124 3.94 -13.93 -2.14
N PRO A 125 3.27 -13.85 -0.97
CA PRO A 125 3.28 -12.65 -0.14
C PRO A 125 4.68 -12.19 0.28
N LEU A 126 4.92 -10.88 0.32
CA LEU A 126 6.17 -10.28 0.78
C LEU A 126 5.91 -9.30 1.91
N ASN A 127 6.57 -9.46 3.06
CA ASN A 127 6.47 -8.54 4.20
C ASN A 127 5.03 -8.23 4.67
N GLY A 128 4.10 -9.20 4.53
CA GLY A 128 2.68 -9.00 4.85
C GLY A 128 1.83 -8.48 3.70
N HIS A 129 2.44 -8.08 2.58
CA HIS A 129 1.73 -7.70 1.35
C HIS A 129 1.31 -8.93 0.56
N VAL A 130 0.00 -9.11 0.41
CA VAL A 130 -0.59 -10.26 -0.28
C VAL A 130 -1.00 -9.85 -1.71
N PRO A 131 -0.48 -10.53 -2.75
CA PRO A 131 -0.97 -10.37 -4.13
C PRO A 131 -2.46 -10.72 -4.23
N SER A 132 -3.25 -9.89 -4.91
CA SER A 132 -4.65 -10.18 -5.17
C SER A 132 -5.20 -9.38 -6.35
N MET A 133 -6.23 -9.91 -7.01
CA MET A 133 -6.96 -9.20 -8.06
C MET A 133 -7.61 -7.92 -7.54
N GLU A 134 -8.16 -7.98 -6.33
CA GLU A 134 -8.86 -6.86 -5.69
C GLU A 134 -7.91 -5.69 -5.42
N THR A 135 -6.78 -5.95 -4.76
CA THR A 135 -5.79 -4.92 -4.43
C THR A 135 -5.17 -4.31 -5.70
N ALA A 136 -4.86 -5.14 -6.71
CA ALA A 136 -4.31 -4.64 -7.97
C ALA A 136 -5.30 -3.78 -8.76
N LYS A 137 -6.57 -4.18 -8.82
CA LYS A 137 -7.64 -3.39 -9.44
C LYS A 137 -7.81 -2.06 -8.72
N GLN A 138 -7.84 -2.05 -7.39
CA GLN A 138 -8.04 -0.85 -6.60
C GLN A 138 -6.85 0.12 -6.70
N LEU A 139 -5.62 -0.39 -6.55
CA LEU A 139 -4.41 0.43 -6.69
C LEU A 139 -4.35 1.09 -8.08
N TYR A 140 -4.71 0.38 -9.14
CA TYR A 140 -4.80 0.97 -10.48
C TYR A 140 -5.78 2.15 -10.52
N ALA A 141 -7.00 1.98 -9.96
CA ALA A 141 -8.02 3.02 -9.95
C ALA A 141 -7.54 4.26 -9.19
N ASP A 142 -6.93 4.05 -8.03
CA ASP A 142 -6.43 5.11 -7.16
C ASP A 142 -5.27 5.88 -7.82
N VAL A 143 -4.31 5.16 -8.41
CA VAL A 143 -3.20 5.77 -9.16
C VAL A 143 -3.71 6.53 -10.38
N ALA A 144 -4.66 5.98 -11.13
CA ALA A 144 -5.24 6.64 -12.30
C ALA A 144 -5.94 7.95 -11.93
N ALA A 145 -6.71 7.96 -10.83
CA ALA A 145 -7.36 9.16 -10.33
C ALA A 145 -6.35 10.19 -9.78
N TRP A 146 -5.37 9.73 -9.02
CA TRP A 146 -4.29 10.58 -8.48
C TRP A 146 -3.48 11.25 -9.59
N ALA A 147 -3.15 10.51 -10.65
CA ALA A 147 -2.51 11.04 -11.84
C ALA A 147 -3.41 12.02 -12.61
N ALA A 148 -4.71 11.72 -12.75
CA ALA A 148 -5.68 12.62 -13.37
C ALA A 148 -5.86 13.94 -12.61
N ALA A 149 -5.61 13.94 -11.30
CA ALA A 149 -5.56 15.15 -10.46
C ALA A 149 -4.27 15.97 -10.63
N GLY A 150 -3.35 15.55 -11.51
CA GLY A 150 -2.13 16.27 -11.85
C GLY A 150 -0.89 15.83 -11.06
N ASN A 151 -0.96 14.73 -10.32
CA ASN A 151 0.18 14.19 -9.57
C ASN A 151 1.00 13.18 -10.40
N GLY A 152 2.16 12.76 -9.88
CA GLY A 152 3.01 11.75 -10.53
C GLY A 152 3.91 12.27 -11.65
N GLY A 153 3.91 13.57 -11.91
CA GLY A 153 4.78 14.21 -12.89
C GLY A 153 4.28 14.12 -14.34
N GLU A 154 5.16 14.36 -15.30
CA GLU A 154 4.82 14.35 -16.72
C GLU A 154 4.60 12.92 -17.23
N ALA A 155 3.33 12.52 -17.38
CA ALA A 155 2.89 11.20 -17.89
C ALA A 155 3.35 10.01 -17.01
N PRO A 156 2.81 9.89 -15.77
CA PRO A 156 3.11 8.76 -14.90
C PRO A 156 2.69 7.44 -15.54
N ALA A 157 3.44 6.37 -15.25
CA ALA A 157 3.25 5.06 -15.86
C ALA A 157 2.94 3.97 -14.82
N TYR A 158 1.99 3.09 -15.18
CA TYR A 158 1.62 1.91 -14.41
C TYR A 158 2.31 0.67 -15.01
N PHE A 159 2.98 -0.11 -14.17
CA PHE A 159 3.65 -1.35 -14.51
C PHE A 159 2.69 -2.52 -14.26
N MET A 160 2.21 -3.24 -15.27
CA MET A 160 2.52 -3.18 -16.71
C MET A 160 1.30 -3.54 -17.57
N TYR A 161 1.42 -3.48 -18.91
CA TYR A 161 0.28 -3.76 -19.81
C TYR A 161 -0.32 -5.15 -19.60
N ASN A 162 0.45 -6.22 -19.79
CA ASN A 162 -0.04 -7.60 -19.71
C ASN A 162 0.90 -8.49 -18.91
N ASP A 163 0.37 -9.56 -18.32
CA ASP A 163 1.15 -10.55 -17.60
C ASP A 163 2.27 -11.16 -18.47
N ASN A 164 3.41 -11.43 -17.84
CA ASN A 164 4.55 -12.04 -18.50
C ASN A 164 4.85 -13.43 -17.93
N PRO A 165 4.34 -14.51 -18.55
CA PRO A 165 4.49 -15.86 -18.03
C PRO A 165 5.92 -16.41 -18.10
N THR A 166 6.86 -15.70 -18.72
CA THR A 166 8.29 -16.08 -18.68
C THR A 166 8.99 -15.66 -17.39
N LYS A 167 8.32 -14.88 -16.54
CA LYS A 167 8.83 -14.48 -15.23
C LYS A 167 8.36 -15.45 -14.14
N GLU A 168 9.01 -15.37 -12.98
CA GLU A 168 8.74 -16.27 -11.85
C GLU A 168 7.79 -15.64 -10.83
N ASP A 169 7.04 -16.49 -10.15
CA ASP A 169 6.20 -16.16 -9.00
C ASP A 169 5.30 -14.91 -9.20
N PHE A 170 5.43 -13.88 -8.35
CA PHE A 170 4.63 -12.66 -8.43
C PHE A 170 5.00 -11.78 -9.63
N GLU A 171 6.22 -11.88 -10.16
CA GLU A 171 6.66 -10.98 -11.23
C GLU A 171 5.90 -11.21 -12.54
N LYS A 172 5.29 -12.40 -12.72
CA LYS A 172 4.50 -12.72 -13.91
C LYS A 172 3.14 -12.03 -13.94
N SER A 173 2.66 -11.49 -12.81
CA SER A 173 1.24 -11.17 -12.59
C SER A 173 0.92 -9.69 -12.36
N PHE A 174 1.85 -8.78 -12.66
CA PHE A 174 1.67 -7.31 -12.56
C PHE A 174 0.82 -6.70 -13.70
N GLY A 175 0.43 -7.49 -14.70
CA GLY A 175 -0.30 -6.99 -15.86
C GLY A 175 -1.70 -6.50 -15.52
N LEU A 176 -2.11 -5.41 -16.16
CA LEU A 176 -3.52 -4.97 -16.23
C LEU A 176 -4.35 -5.91 -17.13
N ALA A 177 -3.70 -6.58 -18.08
CA ALA A 177 -4.24 -7.62 -18.92
C ALA A 177 -3.61 -8.99 -18.59
N TRP A 178 -4.33 -10.06 -18.88
CA TRP A 178 -3.79 -11.41 -18.92
C TRP A 178 -2.72 -11.53 -20.00
N ALA A 179 -1.93 -12.60 -19.96
CA ALA A 179 -0.85 -12.84 -20.93
C ALA A 179 -1.33 -12.87 -22.40
N ASN A 180 -2.61 -13.18 -22.64
CA ASN A 180 -3.23 -13.15 -23.98
C ASN A 180 -3.63 -11.73 -24.46
N GLY A 181 -3.44 -10.70 -23.63
CA GLY A 181 -3.79 -9.31 -23.93
C GLY A 181 -5.24 -8.94 -23.62
N GLU A 182 -6.05 -9.85 -23.09
CA GLU A 182 -7.40 -9.52 -22.61
C GLU A 182 -7.32 -8.86 -21.24
N TRP A 183 -8.09 -7.79 -21.04
CA TRP A 183 -8.14 -7.08 -19.76
C TRP A 183 -8.59 -8.00 -18.63
N LYS A 184 -7.94 -7.89 -17.47
CA LYS A 184 -8.30 -8.67 -16.28
C LYS A 184 -9.62 -8.22 -15.66
N TRP A 185 -10.01 -6.97 -15.89
CA TRP A 185 -11.24 -6.36 -15.39
C TRP A 185 -11.77 -5.30 -16.36
N ASP A 186 -13.04 -4.94 -16.17
CA ASP A 186 -13.64 -3.80 -16.85
C ASP A 186 -13.27 -2.50 -16.14
N PHE A 187 -12.59 -1.60 -16.85
CA PHE A 187 -12.15 -0.29 -16.36
C PHE A 187 -13.30 0.72 -16.21
N SER A 188 -14.51 0.38 -16.66
CA SER A 188 -15.73 1.15 -16.38
C SER A 188 -16.49 0.64 -15.15
N SER A 189 -16.14 -0.55 -14.65
CA SER A 189 -16.71 -1.16 -13.44
C SER A 189 -15.74 -1.07 -12.24
N VAL A 190 -14.83 -0.10 -12.26
CA VAL A 190 -14.05 0.26 -11.07
C VAL A 190 -14.93 1.12 -10.19
N ASP A 191 -14.97 0.77 -8.91
CA ASP A 191 -15.52 1.64 -7.89
C ASP A 191 -14.77 2.99 -7.95
N PRO A 192 -15.41 4.12 -7.57
CA PRO A 192 -14.71 5.40 -7.50
C PRO A 192 -13.37 5.24 -6.76
N PRO A 193 -12.32 6.02 -7.11
CA PRO A 193 -11.03 5.94 -6.43
C PRO A 193 -11.27 5.96 -4.93
N SER A 194 -10.63 5.05 -4.21
CA SER A 194 -10.81 4.91 -2.76
C SER A 194 -10.72 6.30 -2.17
N PRO A 195 -11.77 6.82 -1.52
CA PRO A 195 -11.56 7.85 -0.53
C PRO A 195 -10.49 7.29 0.44
N PRO A 196 -9.79 8.15 1.19
CA PRO A 196 -8.85 7.70 2.22
C PRO A 196 -9.48 6.78 3.33
N ASN A 197 -10.70 6.25 3.16
CA ASN A 197 -11.53 5.58 4.14
C ASN A 197 -12.25 4.29 3.70
N ASP A 198 -12.00 3.68 2.54
CA ASP A 198 -12.80 2.49 2.17
C ASP A 198 -12.41 1.22 2.96
N GLU A 199 -13.44 0.42 3.22
CA GLU A 199 -13.53 -0.53 4.31
C GLU A 199 -12.81 -1.84 4.01
N VAL A 200 -12.14 -2.45 4.99
CA VAL A 200 -11.54 -3.78 4.85
C VAL A 200 -12.44 -4.79 5.56
N ALA A 201 -13.17 -5.61 4.80
CA ALA A 201 -14.09 -6.62 5.34
C ALA A 201 -13.40 -7.96 5.64
N ASN A 202 -14.10 -8.82 6.38
CA ASN A 202 -13.71 -10.19 6.74
C ASN A 202 -12.39 -10.27 7.54
N ILE A 203 -12.13 -9.27 8.39
CA ILE A 203 -10.98 -9.27 9.29
C ILE A 203 -11.32 -10.01 10.58
N VAL A 204 -10.44 -10.91 11.00
CA VAL A 204 -10.52 -11.62 12.27
C VAL A 204 -9.33 -11.23 13.12
N PHE A 205 -9.59 -10.77 14.35
CA PHE A 205 -8.53 -10.44 15.31
C PHE A 205 -8.26 -11.66 16.19
N VAL A 206 -7.08 -12.26 16.02
CA VAL A 206 -6.65 -13.47 16.71
C VAL A 206 -5.67 -13.11 17.82
N ASN A 207 -6.02 -13.43 19.05
CA ASN A 207 -5.04 -13.49 20.12
C ASN A 207 -4.19 -14.76 19.99
N THR A 208 -3.06 -14.67 19.29
CA THR A 208 -2.21 -15.84 19.01
C THR A 208 -1.60 -16.50 20.26
N PRO A 209 -1.27 -15.79 21.36
CA PRO A 209 -0.75 -16.44 22.56
C PRO A 209 -1.74 -17.37 23.26
N ASN A 210 -3.05 -17.10 23.18
CA ASN A 210 -4.08 -17.87 23.88
C ASN A 210 -5.00 -18.67 22.94
N ASP A 211 -4.93 -18.42 21.63
CA ASP A 211 -5.73 -19.05 20.57
C ASP A 211 -7.23 -18.71 20.65
N TYR A 212 -7.54 -17.43 20.80
CA TYR A 212 -8.90 -16.89 20.86
C TYR A 212 -9.11 -15.82 19.78
N VAL A 213 -10.35 -15.62 19.36
CA VAL A 213 -10.74 -14.60 18.39
C VAL A 213 -11.69 -13.59 19.01
N LEU A 214 -11.56 -12.32 18.61
CA LEU A 214 -12.49 -11.26 18.98
C LEU A 214 -13.79 -11.41 18.20
N ALA A 215 -14.92 -11.46 18.90
CA ALA A 215 -16.22 -11.69 18.30
C ALA A 215 -17.31 -10.74 18.81
N ALA A 216 -18.27 -10.52 17.93
CA ALA A 216 -19.49 -9.78 18.14
C ALA A 216 -20.63 -10.75 18.48
N ALA A 217 -21.17 -10.65 19.70
CA ALA A 217 -22.31 -11.47 20.11
C ALA A 217 -23.65 -10.81 19.73
N ASP A 218 -24.68 -11.64 19.53
CA ASP A 218 -26.04 -11.19 19.16
C ASP A 218 -26.68 -10.24 20.19
N ASP A 219 -26.24 -10.29 21.45
CA ASP A 219 -26.72 -9.41 22.54
C ASP A 219 -25.98 -8.08 22.63
N ARG A 220 -25.18 -7.75 21.60
CA ARG A 220 -24.32 -6.55 21.50
C ARG A 220 -23.14 -6.54 22.47
N SER A 221 -22.89 -7.64 23.16
CA SER A 221 -21.62 -7.81 23.86
C SER A 221 -20.49 -8.13 22.86
N VAL A 222 -19.26 -7.94 23.33
CA VAL A 222 -18.04 -8.30 22.62
C VAL A 222 -17.33 -9.31 23.49
N GLU A 223 -16.80 -10.37 22.89
CA GLU A 223 -16.10 -11.42 23.62
C GLU A 223 -14.88 -11.93 22.88
N PHE A 224 -14.02 -12.61 23.61
CA PHE A 224 -13.05 -13.54 23.06
C PHE A 224 -13.54 -14.96 23.29
N HIS A 225 -13.71 -15.74 22.23
CA HIS A 225 -13.97 -17.18 22.31
C HIS A 225 -12.87 -17.98 21.59
N PRO A 226 -12.73 -19.30 21.85
CA PRO A 226 -11.67 -20.10 21.25
C PRO A 226 -11.68 -20.05 19.73
N ARG A 227 -10.49 -20.00 19.13
CA ARG A 227 -10.31 -20.15 17.68
C ARG A 227 -10.60 -21.60 17.31
N GLN A 228 -11.68 -21.84 16.57
CA GLN A 228 -12.19 -23.18 16.26
C GLN A 228 -11.34 -23.90 15.19
N GLY A 229 -10.04 -24.09 15.43
CA GLY A 229 -9.13 -24.72 14.46
C GLY A 229 -9.00 -23.88 13.18
N ASP A 230 -9.23 -24.49 12.02
CA ASP A 230 -9.29 -23.81 10.70
C ASP A 230 -10.71 -23.33 10.34
N ASP A 231 -11.73 -23.75 11.09
CA ASP A 231 -13.15 -23.42 10.85
C ASP A 231 -13.47 -21.96 11.23
N TRP A 232 -12.51 -21.21 11.80
CA TRP A 232 -12.64 -19.79 12.13
C TRP A 232 -13.01 -18.92 10.92
N ARG A 233 -12.70 -19.36 9.69
CA ARG A 233 -13.09 -18.65 8.46
C ARG A 233 -14.60 -18.66 8.22
N ASP A 234 -15.31 -19.60 8.82
CA ASP A 234 -16.77 -19.73 8.70
C ASP A 234 -17.51 -19.13 9.90
N ASP A 235 -16.78 -18.64 10.90
CA ASP A 235 -17.33 -17.97 12.07
C ASP A 235 -17.62 -16.50 11.76
N GLU A 236 -18.86 -16.22 11.34
CA GLU A 236 -19.31 -14.86 11.04
C GLU A 236 -19.22 -13.90 12.23
N SER A 237 -19.31 -14.41 13.46
CA SER A 237 -19.31 -13.57 14.66
C SER A 237 -17.95 -12.91 14.91
N SER A 238 -16.87 -13.53 14.43
CA SER A 238 -15.51 -13.00 14.56
C SER A 238 -15.03 -12.18 13.35
N LYS A 239 -15.89 -11.99 12.34
CA LYS A 239 -15.59 -11.18 11.16
C LYS A 239 -15.95 -9.71 11.39
N TRP A 240 -14.94 -8.86 11.22
CA TRP A 240 -15.03 -7.42 11.34
C TRP A 240 -14.79 -6.75 9.99
N THR A 241 -15.36 -5.56 9.84
CA THR A 241 -15.10 -4.65 8.74
C THR A 241 -14.41 -3.40 9.28
N ILE A 242 -13.19 -3.10 8.82
CA ILE A 242 -12.45 -1.89 9.23
C ILE A 242 -12.89 -0.74 8.33
N ARG A 243 -13.67 0.22 8.84
CA ARG A 243 -14.13 1.42 8.12
C ARG A 243 -13.40 2.65 8.67
N GLY A 244 -12.30 3.03 8.02
CA GLY A 244 -11.39 4.07 8.54
C GLY A 244 -10.87 3.70 9.93
N SER A 245 -11.30 4.42 10.97
CA SER A 245 -10.95 4.15 12.39
C SER A 245 -12.02 3.35 13.14
N LEU A 246 -13.05 2.86 12.46
CA LEU A 246 -14.13 2.07 13.05
C LEU A 246 -13.88 0.57 12.82
N LEU A 247 -14.17 -0.26 13.83
CA LEU A 247 -14.31 -1.71 13.66
C LEU A 247 -15.79 -2.03 13.67
N VAL A 248 -16.30 -2.47 12.52
CA VAL A 248 -17.71 -2.58 12.21
C VAL A 248 -18.13 -4.04 12.12
N THR A 249 -19.31 -4.34 12.66
CA THR A 249 -20.09 -5.56 12.43
C THR A 249 -21.54 -5.16 12.09
N ARG A 250 -22.40 -6.12 11.74
CA ARG A 250 -23.79 -5.85 11.35
C ARG A 250 -24.81 -6.61 12.17
N ASP A 251 -25.87 -5.92 12.56
CA ASP A 251 -27.11 -6.46 13.13
C ASP A 251 -28.27 -6.07 12.20
N GLY A 252 -28.63 -6.99 11.30
CA GLY A 252 -29.59 -6.75 10.22
C GLY A 252 -29.12 -5.63 9.27
N ASN A 253 -29.82 -4.50 9.29
CA ASN A 253 -29.48 -3.30 8.49
C ASN A 253 -28.72 -2.22 9.31
N THR A 254 -28.30 -2.54 10.53
CA THR A 254 -27.61 -1.58 11.41
C THR A 254 -26.13 -1.94 11.49
N ASP A 255 -25.27 -0.99 11.12
CA ASP A 255 -23.84 -1.11 11.39
C ASP A 255 -23.59 -0.81 12.87
N LEU A 256 -22.93 -1.75 13.54
CA LEU A 256 -22.50 -1.66 14.93
C LEU A 256 -20.98 -1.57 14.99
N CYS A 257 -20.48 -0.70 15.85
CA CYS A 257 -19.07 -0.41 16.01
C CYS A 257 -18.58 -0.86 17.37
N LEU A 258 -17.32 -1.31 17.41
CA LEU A 258 -16.61 -1.56 18.66
C LEU A 258 -16.50 -0.24 19.45
N ASP A 259 -17.08 -0.20 20.64
CA ASP A 259 -17.26 1.02 21.43
C ASP A 259 -16.73 0.83 22.85
N ALA A 260 -15.83 1.73 23.28
CA ALA A 260 -15.24 1.73 24.61
C ALA A 260 -15.55 3.05 25.35
N PRO A 261 -16.73 3.17 25.99
CA PRO A 261 -17.25 4.44 26.49
C PRO A 261 -16.51 4.96 27.72
N GLU A 262 -15.79 4.10 28.44
CA GLU A 262 -15.04 4.46 29.63
C GLU A 262 -13.54 4.52 29.34
N ALA A 263 -12.99 5.73 29.19
CA ALA A 263 -11.57 5.99 28.95
C ALA A 263 -10.67 5.71 30.17
N LYS A 264 -10.70 4.49 30.71
CA LYS A 264 -9.93 4.06 31.89
C LYS A 264 -9.53 2.60 31.77
N ARG A 265 -8.53 2.20 32.54
CA ARG A 265 -8.15 0.78 32.70
C ARG A 265 -9.31 0.00 33.34
N GLY A 266 -9.65 -1.16 32.77
CA GLY A 266 -10.82 -1.95 33.14
C GLY A 266 -12.14 -1.38 32.61
N GLY A 267 -12.11 -0.37 31.74
CA GLY A 267 -13.30 0.10 31.03
C GLY A 267 -13.80 -1.00 30.11
N TYR A 268 -15.12 -1.24 30.12
CA TYR A 268 -15.73 -2.28 29.29
C TYR A 268 -15.77 -1.86 27.82
N VAL A 269 -15.89 -2.85 26.93
CA VAL A 269 -16.06 -2.68 25.49
C VAL A 269 -17.33 -3.41 25.05
N HIS A 270 -18.07 -2.83 24.13
CA HIS A 270 -19.34 -3.37 23.63
C HIS A 270 -19.61 -2.95 22.19
N LEU A 271 -20.74 -3.37 21.63
CA LEU A 271 -21.21 -2.91 20.32
C LEU A 271 -22.23 -1.78 20.47
N TRP A 272 -22.03 -0.72 19.70
CA TRP A 272 -22.95 0.42 19.65
C TRP A 272 -23.15 0.89 18.21
N PRO A 273 -24.31 1.48 17.82
CA PRO A 273 -24.49 2.04 16.49
C PRO A 273 -23.32 2.94 16.07
N CYS A 274 -22.82 2.71 14.86
CA CYS A 274 -21.67 3.43 14.35
C CYS A 274 -21.98 4.93 14.19
N ASP A 275 -21.08 5.77 14.70
CA ASP A 275 -21.07 7.22 14.49
C ASP A 275 -19.64 7.69 14.23
N GLU A 276 -19.41 8.24 13.05
CA GLU A 276 -18.09 8.74 12.64
C GLU A 276 -17.54 9.86 13.53
N ASN A 277 -18.39 10.56 14.28
CA ASN A 277 -17.98 11.61 15.20
C ASN A 277 -17.78 11.10 16.63
N ASN A 278 -18.11 9.84 16.90
CA ASN A 278 -18.04 9.30 18.23
C ASN A 278 -16.62 8.84 18.57
N ASN A 279 -15.99 9.58 19.49
CA ASN A 279 -14.57 9.41 19.83
C ASN A 279 -14.25 8.06 20.50
N ASN A 280 -15.22 7.44 21.19
CA ASN A 280 -15.04 6.15 21.88
C ASN A 280 -15.13 4.93 20.94
N GLN A 281 -15.41 5.14 19.65
CA GLN A 281 -15.47 4.10 18.61
C GLN A 281 -14.23 4.09 17.72
N LYS A 282 -13.20 4.84 18.09
CA LYS A 282 -12.04 5.11 17.24
C LYS A 282 -10.87 4.23 17.65
N TRP A 283 -10.45 3.38 16.74
CA TRP A 283 -9.39 2.41 16.92
C TRP A 283 -8.31 2.56 15.86
N GLN A 284 -7.12 2.10 16.21
CA GLN A 284 -5.96 2.04 15.34
C GLN A 284 -5.29 0.70 15.57
N TYR A 285 -5.12 -0.07 14.51
CA TYR A 285 -4.31 -1.28 14.55
C TYR A 285 -2.84 -0.91 14.37
N ASP A 286 -1.98 -1.41 15.25
CA ASP A 286 -0.53 -1.31 15.15
C ASP A 286 0.02 -2.66 14.71
N GLY A 287 0.41 -2.79 13.44
CA GLY A 287 0.95 -4.05 12.90
C GLY A 287 2.39 -4.34 13.34
N SER A 288 3.14 -3.34 13.82
CA SER A 288 4.52 -3.53 14.31
C SER A 288 4.56 -4.22 15.67
N VAL A 289 3.51 -3.99 16.46
CA VAL A 289 3.24 -4.61 17.75
C VAL A 289 1.75 -4.97 17.70
N PRO A 290 1.36 -6.17 17.23
CA PRO A 290 0.01 -6.51 16.77
C PRO A 290 -1.01 -6.26 17.88
N THR A 291 -1.51 -5.02 17.95
CA THR A 291 -2.30 -4.51 19.08
C THR A 291 -3.37 -3.60 18.53
N LEU A 292 -4.56 -3.67 19.13
CA LEU A 292 -5.64 -2.76 18.80
C LEU A 292 -5.63 -1.59 19.80
N ARG A 293 -5.03 -0.47 19.38
CA ARG A 293 -4.92 0.75 20.18
C ARG A 293 -6.19 1.58 20.04
N HIS A 294 -6.62 2.21 21.11
CA HIS A 294 -7.69 3.19 21.03
C HIS A 294 -7.12 4.52 20.49
N ALA A 295 -7.69 5.06 19.42
CA ALA A 295 -7.12 6.21 18.70
C ALA A 295 -7.30 7.55 19.45
N VAL A 296 -8.38 7.71 20.21
CA VAL A 296 -8.64 8.93 21.00
C VAL A 296 -8.18 8.82 22.46
N HIS A 297 -8.57 7.75 23.17
CA HIS A 297 -8.11 7.43 24.53
C HIS A 297 -6.65 6.95 24.53
N ARG A 298 -5.71 7.88 24.30
CA ARG A 298 -4.29 7.58 24.10
C ARG A 298 -3.70 6.75 25.25
N GLY A 299 -2.97 5.70 24.89
CA GLY A 299 -2.31 4.80 25.83
C GLY A 299 -3.19 3.65 26.35
N LEU A 300 -4.44 3.54 25.87
CA LEU A 300 -5.30 2.38 26.12
C LEU A 300 -5.40 1.49 24.87
N CYS A 301 -5.34 0.19 25.11
CA CYS A 301 -5.42 -0.88 24.12
C CYS A 301 -6.55 -1.84 24.49
N LEU A 302 -7.09 -2.55 23.49
CA LEU A 302 -7.97 -3.69 23.72
C LEU A 302 -7.16 -4.82 24.36
N ASP A 303 -7.69 -5.38 25.43
CA ASP A 303 -7.09 -6.46 26.20
C ASP A 303 -8.14 -7.55 26.45
N MET A 304 -7.77 -8.82 26.33
CA MET A 304 -8.68 -9.93 26.59
C MET A 304 -9.17 -10.00 28.04
N ASP A 305 -8.54 -9.29 28.99
CA ASP A 305 -8.73 -9.36 30.45
C ASP A 305 -8.31 -10.70 31.07
N ASN A 306 -8.68 -11.81 30.44
CA ASN A 306 -8.44 -13.16 30.90
C ASN A 306 -7.89 -14.06 29.78
N PRO A 307 -6.82 -14.86 30.02
CA PRO A 307 -6.29 -15.79 29.04
C PRO A 307 -7.26 -16.91 28.62
N THR A 308 -8.37 -17.11 29.33
CA THR A 308 -9.41 -18.09 28.95
C THR A 308 -10.59 -17.46 28.19
N GLY A 309 -10.42 -16.26 27.64
CA GLY A 309 -11.45 -15.54 26.89
C GLY A 309 -12.49 -14.85 27.77
N GLY A 310 -13.61 -14.46 27.16
CA GLY A 310 -14.67 -13.66 27.77
C GLY A 310 -14.63 -12.20 27.33
N ALA A 311 -15.31 -11.32 28.09
CA ALA A 311 -15.45 -9.92 27.73
C ALA A 311 -14.12 -9.17 27.80
N PRO A 312 -13.72 -8.44 26.74
CA PRO A 312 -12.51 -7.65 26.76
C PRO A 312 -12.67 -6.33 27.50
N VAL A 313 -11.54 -5.72 27.84
CA VAL A 313 -11.47 -4.42 28.51
C VAL A 313 -10.48 -3.51 27.83
N LEU A 314 -10.55 -2.21 28.15
CA LEU A 314 -9.43 -1.31 27.94
C LEU A 314 -8.35 -1.50 29.00
N TYR A 315 -7.10 -1.57 28.59
CA TYR A 315 -5.95 -1.63 29.49
C TYR A 315 -4.81 -0.74 28.99
N THR A 316 -3.86 -0.41 29.86
CA THR A 316 -2.65 0.32 29.44
C THR A 316 -1.92 -0.48 28.35
N CYS A 317 -1.62 0.15 27.22
CA CYS A 317 -0.88 -0.50 26.15
C CYS A 317 0.50 -0.96 26.63
N GLY A 318 0.90 -2.17 26.26
CA GLY A 318 2.26 -2.67 26.48
C GLY A 318 2.67 -3.66 25.40
N ASP A 319 3.87 -3.48 24.86
CA ASP A 319 4.30 -4.19 23.65
C ASP A 319 4.52 -5.71 23.88
N ASP A 320 4.72 -6.12 25.13
CA ASP A 320 4.96 -7.51 25.54
C ASP A 320 3.79 -8.14 26.30
N PHE A 321 2.59 -7.55 26.28
CA PHE A 321 1.43 -8.10 26.98
C PHE A 321 0.70 -9.16 26.13
N PRO A 322 0.73 -10.46 26.51
CA PRO A 322 0.17 -11.53 25.68
C PRO A 322 -1.33 -11.37 25.40
N LEU A 323 -2.09 -10.77 26.32
CA LEU A 323 -3.52 -10.55 26.18
C LEU A 323 -3.88 -9.40 25.21
N GLN A 324 -2.89 -8.64 24.74
CA GLN A 324 -3.06 -7.54 23.78
C GLN A 324 -2.55 -7.89 22.39
N LYS A 325 -1.86 -9.03 22.22
CA LYS A 325 -1.28 -9.48 20.95
C LYS A 325 -2.37 -10.03 20.03
N LEU A 326 -2.99 -9.16 19.25
CA LEU A 326 -4.08 -9.43 18.33
C LEU A 326 -3.56 -9.34 16.90
N GLU A 327 -3.29 -10.48 16.26
CA GLU A 327 -2.98 -10.51 14.83
C GLU A 327 -4.25 -10.37 14.01
N TRP A 328 -4.20 -9.61 12.92
CA TRP A 328 -5.32 -9.46 11.99
C TRP A 328 -5.20 -10.45 10.83
N TRP A 329 -6.21 -11.30 10.61
CA TRP A 329 -6.22 -12.24 9.48
C TRP A 329 -7.44 -11.98 8.61
N GLN A 330 -7.27 -11.99 7.28
CA GLN A 330 -8.38 -11.84 6.35
C GLN A 330 -8.91 -13.22 5.94
N ALA A 331 -10.18 -13.47 6.22
CA ALA A 331 -10.84 -14.78 6.04
C ALA A 331 -11.13 -15.09 4.57
#